data_AF-A0A353IQY8-F1
#
_entry.id   AF-A0A353IQY8-F1
#
_cell.length_a   1.000
_cell.length_b   1.000
_cell.length_c   1.000
_cell.angle_alpha   90.00
_cell.angle_beta   90.00
_cell.angle_gamma   90.00
#
_symmetry.space_group_name_H-M   'P 1'
#
loop_
_entity.id
_entity.type
_entity.pdbx_description
1 polymer ?
#
loop_
_entity_poly.entity_id
_entity_poly.type
_entity_poly.pdbx_seq_one_letter_code
_entity_poly.pdbx_strand_id
1 'polypeptide(L)'
;SDGRTIGADGRCREAVGSTVDLETATFTNSIGDASLSAHWMDPAFDPAEAAFYYVRVLEIPKPRWTTHDAAFFNIPLPKTVPPTVQDRAYTSPIWYAPEG
;
A
#
# COMPACT_ATOMS: atom_id res chain seq x y z
N SER A 1 -0.22 -10.50 4.18
CA SER A 1 -0.18 -9.79 5.48
C SER A 1 -1.61 -9.60 5.95
N ASP A 2 -1.84 -9.75 7.26
CA ASP A 2 -3.13 -9.61 7.94
C ASP A 2 -4.26 -10.52 7.40
N GLY A 3 -3.95 -11.78 7.10
CA GLY A 3 -4.95 -12.78 6.68
C GLY A 3 -5.47 -12.64 5.24
N ARG A 4 -5.09 -11.59 4.51
CA ARG A 4 -5.48 -11.39 3.11
C ARG A 4 -4.91 -12.47 2.20
N THR A 5 -5.71 -12.92 1.24
CA THR A 5 -5.39 -14.03 0.34
C THR A 5 -5.05 -13.54 -1.07
N ILE A 6 -4.14 -14.26 -1.73
CA ILE A 6 -3.77 -14.03 -3.13
C ILE A 6 -4.57 -15.01 -3.99
N GLY A 7 -5.29 -14.50 -4.98
CA GLY A 7 -6.04 -15.32 -5.93
C GLY A 7 -5.13 -16.08 -6.90
N ALA A 8 -5.70 -17.02 -7.66
CA ALA A 8 -4.97 -17.79 -8.66
C ALA A 8 -4.33 -16.93 -9.78
N ASP A 9 -4.79 -15.70 -9.97
CA ASP A 9 -4.22 -14.70 -10.89
C ASP A 9 -3.03 -13.93 -10.31
N GLY A 10 -2.54 -14.32 -9.13
CA GLY A 10 -1.43 -13.66 -8.44
C GLY A 10 -1.80 -12.32 -7.81
N ARG A 11 -3.11 -12.00 -7.67
CA ARG A 11 -3.57 -10.71 -7.14
C ARG A 11 -4.28 -10.86 -5.79
N CYS A 12 -3.93 -9.99 -4.85
CA CYS A 12 -4.75 -9.72 -3.68
C CYS A 12 -5.83 -8.70 -4.07
N ARG A 13 -7.11 -9.10 -4.03
CA ARG A 13 -8.23 -8.22 -4.37
C ARG A 13 -8.83 -7.50 -3.16
N GLU A 14 -8.58 -8.06 -1.98
CA GLU A 14 -8.98 -7.45 -0.73
C GLU A 14 -8.12 -6.22 -0.45
N ALA A 15 -8.77 -5.09 -0.21
CA ALA A 15 -8.11 -3.87 0.23
C ALA A 15 -7.40 -4.10 1.56
N VAL A 16 -6.34 -3.35 1.82
CA VAL A 16 -5.79 -3.31 3.19
C VAL A 16 -6.82 -2.66 4.11
N GLY A 17 -6.93 -3.16 5.34
CA GLY A 17 -7.84 -2.59 6.33
C GLY A 17 -7.48 -1.15 6.72
N SER A 18 -8.35 -0.52 7.50
CA SER A 18 -8.17 0.84 8.00
C SER A 18 -8.49 0.92 9.49
N THR A 19 -7.71 1.71 10.20
CA THR A 19 -7.87 2.02 11.63
C THR A 19 -8.17 3.51 11.84
N VAL A 20 -8.55 4.23 10.79
CA VAL A 20 -8.77 5.67 10.83
C VAL A 20 -10.03 6.00 11.63
N ASP A 21 -9.88 6.88 12.60
CA ASP A 21 -10.96 7.63 13.22
C ASP A 21 -11.05 9.01 12.58
N LEU A 22 -12.20 9.28 11.92
CA LEU A 22 -12.45 10.52 11.20
C LEU A 22 -12.86 11.68 12.11
N GLU A 23 -13.40 11.40 13.30
CA GLU A 23 -13.82 12.43 14.24
C GLU A 23 -12.61 13.06 14.93
N THR A 24 -11.65 12.21 15.34
CA THR A 24 -10.44 12.66 16.02
C THR A 24 -9.25 12.86 15.07
N ALA A 25 -9.40 12.48 13.80
CA ALA A 25 -8.31 12.44 12.82
C ALA A 25 -7.09 11.65 13.32
N THR A 26 -7.32 10.50 13.96
CA THR A 26 -6.28 9.60 14.47
C THR A 26 -6.33 8.24 13.77
N PHE A 27 -5.27 7.44 13.94
CA PHE A 27 -5.20 6.06 13.43
C PHE A 27 -4.15 5.27 14.23
N THR A 28 -4.22 3.94 14.17
CA THR A 28 -3.23 3.05 14.78
C THR A 28 -2.51 2.21 13.74
N ASN A 29 -1.21 1.97 13.94
CA ASN A 29 -0.40 1.09 13.08
C ASN A 29 -0.53 -0.38 13.50
N SER A 30 -1.76 -0.86 13.69
CA SER A 30 -2.03 -2.24 14.16
C SER A 30 -2.27 -3.25 13.03
N ILE A 31 -2.24 -2.82 11.77
CA ILE A 31 -2.40 -3.65 10.57
C ILE A 31 -1.09 -3.52 9.77
N GLY A 32 -0.53 -4.65 9.35
CA GLY A 32 0.78 -4.75 8.75
C GLY A 32 1.86 -5.09 9.77
N ASP A 33 3.12 -4.94 9.35
CA ASP A 33 4.28 -5.38 10.11
C ASP A 33 5.40 -4.34 10.04
N ALA A 34 6.24 -4.29 11.07
CA ALA A 34 7.44 -3.44 11.08
C ALA A 34 8.47 -3.85 9.99
N SER A 35 8.41 -5.10 9.55
CA SER A 35 9.23 -5.64 8.46
C SER A 35 8.40 -6.64 7.65
N LEU A 36 8.50 -6.55 6.32
CA LEU A 36 7.84 -7.46 5.39
C LEU A 36 8.89 -8.23 4.61
N SER A 37 8.74 -9.55 4.55
CA SER A 37 9.56 -10.43 3.73
C SER A 37 8.69 -11.44 2.99
N ALA A 38 9.09 -11.76 1.77
CA ALA A 38 8.44 -12.77 0.95
C ALA A 38 9.45 -13.35 -0.05
N HIS A 39 9.21 -14.59 -0.48
CA HIS A 39 9.91 -15.19 -1.60
C HIS A 39 8.95 -15.23 -2.79
N TRP A 40 9.42 -14.74 -3.94
CA TRP A 40 8.68 -14.77 -5.20
C TRP A 40 9.64 -15.13 -6.33
N MET A 41 9.13 -15.89 -7.30
CA MET A 41 9.86 -16.33 -8.49
C MET A 41 9.01 -15.98 -9.70
N ASP A 42 9.65 -15.45 -10.74
CA ASP A 42 8.99 -15.15 -12.01
C ASP A 42 8.71 -16.44 -12.79
N PRO A 43 7.44 -16.86 -12.95
CA PRO A 43 7.11 -18.10 -13.66
C PRO A 43 7.31 -18.00 -15.17
N ALA A 44 7.48 -16.79 -15.71
CA ALA A 44 7.64 -16.52 -17.13
C ALA A 44 9.05 -16.00 -17.47
N PHE A 45 10.02 -16.19 -16.56
CA PHE A 45 11.38 -15.72 -16.75
C PHE A 45 12.03 -16.31 -18.01
N ASP A 46 12.49 -15.43 -18.91
CA ASP A 46 13.35 -15.77 -20.04
C ASP A 46 14.72 -15.09 -19.88
N PRO A 47 15.83 -15.86 -19.77
CA PRO A 47 17.17 -15.28 -19.65
C PRO A 47 17.64 -14.50 -20.89
N ALA A 48 16.97 -14.65 -22.04
CA ALA A 48 17.26 -13.86 -23.24
C ALA A 48 16.58 -12.48 -23.23
N GLU A 49 15.68 -12.21 -22.28
CA GLU A 49 14.94 -10.95 -22.19
C GLU A 49 15.46 -10.04 -21.07
N ALA A 50 15.51 -8.74 -21.32
CA ALA A 50 15.77 -7.77 -20.27
C ALA A 50 14.56 -7.66 -19.34
N ALA A 51 14.82 -7.70 -18.03
CA ALA A 51 13.78 -7.64 -17.01
C ALA A 51 14.17 -6.71 -15.87
N PHE A 52 13.19 -6.27 -15.09
CA PHE A 52 13.44 -5.58 -13.83
C PHE A 52 12.40 -5.95 -12.80
N TYR A 53 12.83 -6.04 -11.54
CA TYR A 53 12.00 -6.47 -10.43
C TYR A 53 12.02 -5.43 -9.32
N TYR A 54 10.86 -5.14 -8.76
CA TYR A 54 10.74 -4.25 -7.61
C TYR A 54 9.58 -4.71 -6.73
N VAL A 55 9.64 -4.35 -5.46
CA VAL A 55 8.54 -4.56 -4.52
C VAL A 55 7.80 -3.25 -4.34
N ARG A 56 6.47 -3.34 -4.26
CA ARG A 56 5.60 -2.23 -3.86
C ARG A 56 4.95 -2.55 -2.52
N VAL A 57 4.89 -1.56 -1.65
CA VAL A 57 4.24 -1.67 -0.34
C VAL A 57 3.11 -0.65 -0.29
N LEU A 58 1.98 -1.06 0.28
CA LEU A 58 0.82 -0.19 0.52
C LEU A 58 0.72 0.07 2.02
N GLU A 59 0.70 1.34 2.40
CA GLU A 59 0.39 1.73 3.78
C GLU A 59 -1.11 1.59 4.03
N ILE A 60 -1.51 1.43 5.29
CA ILE A 60 -2.91 1.57 5.68
C ILE A 60 -3.42 2.99 5.37
N PRO A 61 -4.72 3.20 5.14
CA PRO A 61 -5.25 4.54 5.00
C PRO A 61 -4.95 5.39 6.23
N LYS A 62 -4.60 6.65 6.02
CA LYS A 62 -4.40 7.67 7.06
C LYS A 62 -5.38 8.82 6.87
N PRO A 63 -5.69 9.59 7.93
CA PRO A 63 -6.44 10.83 7.78
C PRO A 63 -5.73 11.76 6.79
N ARG A 64 -6.50 12.39 5.90
CA ARG A 64 -5.97 13.43 5.02
C ARG A 64 -5.79 14.72 5.83
N TRP A 65 -4.95 15.65 5.36
CA TRP A 65 -4.78 16.96 6.00
C TRP A 65 -6.12 17.70 6.20
N THR A 66 -7.05 17.59 5.25
CA THR A 66 -8.40 18.19 5.38
C THR A 66 -9.20 17.62 6.54
N THR A 67 -8.97 16.35 6.88
CA THR A 67 -9.61 15.67 8.01
C THR A 67 -9.00 16.12 9.33
N HIS A 68 -7.68 16.32 9.37
CA HIS A 68 -7.02 16.96 10.51
C HIS A 68 -7.56 18.37 10.76
N ASP A 69 -7.70 19.19 9.72
CA ASP A 69 -8.26 20.54 9.84
C ASP A 69 -9.72 20.51 10.32
N ALA A 70 -10.54 19.62 9.76
CA ALA A 70 -11.94 19.47 10.16
C ALA A 70 -12.08 19.11 11.65
N ALA A 71 -11.28 18.15 12.13
CA ALA A 71 -11.24 17.77 13.54
C ALA A 71 -10.71 18.90 14.43
N PHE A 72 -9.65 19.59 14.01
CA PHE A 72 -9.03 20.67 14.78
C PHE A 72 -9.94 21.89 14.93
N PHE A 73 -10.58 22.33 13.85
CA PHE A 73 -11.47 23.50 13.85
C PHE A 73 -12.90 23.16 14.26
N ASN A 74 -13.21 21.89 14.50
CA ASN A 74 -14.56 21.38 14.80
C ASN A 74 -15.59 21.81 13.74
N ILE A 75 -15.22 21.64 12.47
CA ILE A 75 -16.07 21.93 11.30
C ILE A 75 -16.36 20.65 10.51
N PRO A 76 -17.49 20.56 9.80
CA PRO A 76 -17.78 19.39 8.98
C PRO A 76 -16.80 19.28 7.81
N LEU A 77 -16.29 18.06 7.57
CA LEU A 77 -15.49 17.76 6.37
C LEU A 77 -16.37 17.90 5.11
N PRO A 78 -15.95 18.65 4.07
CA PRO A 78 -16.71 18.75 2.83
C PRO A 78 -16.90 17.38 2.16
N LYS A 79 -18.12 17.09 1.68
CA LYS A 79 -18.44 15.79 1.04
C LYS A 79 -17.69 15.53 -0.28
N THR A 80 -17.10 16.56 -0.86
CA THR A 80 -16.35 16.49 -2.13
C THR A 80 -14.89 16.10 -1.94
N VAL A 81 -14.38 16.08 -0.70
CA VAL A 81 -12.98 15.71 -0.43
C VAL A 81 -12.90 14.32 0.20
N PRO A 82 -11.98 13.46 -0.27
CA PRO A 82 -11.74 12.18 0.39
C PRO A 82 -11.24 12.40 1.83
N PRO A 83 -11.81 11.68 2.82
CA PRO A 83 -11.42 11.81 4.22
C PRO A 83 -10.06 11.17 4.54
N THR A 84 -9.57 10.30 3.68
CA THR A 84 -8.33 9.56 3.88
C THR A 84 -7.42 9.62 2.65
N VAL A 85 -6.16 9.29 2.87
CA VAL A 85 -5.16 9.06 1.82
C VAL A 85 -4.46 7.74 2.09
N GLN A 86 -4.02 7.09 1.02
CA GLN A 86 -3.23 5.86 1.10
C GLN A 86 -1.95 6.03 0.28
N ASP A 87 -0.83 5.92 0.98
CA ASP A 87 0.48 6.05 0.38
C ASP A 87 1.02 4.70 -0.08
N ARG A 88 1.98 4.78 -0.99
CA ARG A 88 2.67 3.63 -1.57
C ARG A 88 4.16 3.88 -1.61
N ALA A 89 4.93 2.86 -1.24
CA ALA A 89 6.38 2.85 -1.40
C ALA A 89 6.76 1.86 -2.51
N TYR A 90 7.81 2.20 -3.24
CA TYR A 90 8.43 1.36 -4.26
C TYR A 90 9.90 1.18 -3.89
N THR A 91 10.40 -0.05 -3.98
CA THR A 91 11.84 -0.29 -3.81
C THR A 91 12.59 0.14 -5.05
N SER A 92 13.90 0.36 -4.91
CA SER A 92 14.78 0.42 -6.07
C SER A 92 14.62 -0.84 -6.92
N PRO A 93 14.57 -0.72 -8.25
CA PRO A 93 14.48 -1.87 -9.12
C PRO A 93 15.81 -2.64 -9.15
N ILE A 94 15.71 -3.96 -9.22
CA ILE A 94 16.81 -4.86 -9.56
C ILE A 94 16.71 -5.13 -11.05
N TRP A 95 17.76 -4.80 -11.80
CA TRP A 95 17.80 -4.99 -13.25
C TRP A 95 18.45 -6.33 -13.60
N TYR A 96 17.86 -7.03 -14.56
CA TYR A 96 18.43 -8.18 -15.24
C TYR A 96 18.68 -7.81 -16.70
N ALA A 97 19.93 -7.93 -17.13
CA ALA A 97 20.36 -7.69 -18.49
C ALA A 97 20.95 -8.99 -19.07
N PRO A 98 20.43 -9.51 -20.19
CA PRO A 98 21.00 -10.66 -20.87
C PRO A 98 22.45 -10.41 -21.26
N GLU A 99 23.31 -11.41 -21.09
CA GLU A 99 24.64 -11.40 -21.69
C GLU A 99 24.47 -11.69 -23.20
N GLY A 100 24.85 -10.72 -24.04
CA GLY A 100 24.85 -10.87 -25.50
C GLY A 100 26.04 -11.67 -26.03
#